data_AF-A0A6L2NMZ5-F1
#
_entry.id   AF-A0A6L2NMZ5-F1
#
_cell.length_a   1.000
_cell.length_b   1.000
_cell.length_c   1.000
_cell.angle_alpha   90.00
_cell.angle_beta   90.00
_cell.angle_gamma   90.00
#
_symmetry.space_group_name_H-M   'P 1'
#
loop_
_entity.id
_entity.type
_entity.pdbx_description
1 polymer ?
#
loop_
_entity_poly.entity_id
_entity_poly.type
_entity_poly.pdbx_seq_one_letter_code
_entity_poly.pdbx_strand_id
1 'polypeptide(L)'
;MESDDTEVVDFSIASPQKDDDEISLAKILTNIKKSATKDKDDVQAHIQADEDLAQRMLEEEKESLSIEKRSRLLIEFIDERKKMLGVKRAEEKRNKPPTRAQQRNYISNYIKNIRGKTLKQLKQNSFEEIKMLFNITMKSIRKFIPMESEGQIPASKAGEGSSKEGKSLKRLAKEELGQEQQKKQKVKEYFS
;
A
#
# COMPACT_ATOMS: atom_id res chain seq x y z
N MET A 1 102.83 49.74 79.63
CA MET A 1 102.78 49.07 78.33
C MET A 1 102.72 47.59 78.64
N GLU A 2 101.55 46.98 78.53
CA GLU A 2 101.40 45.59 78.11
C GLU A 2 99.90 45.36 77.87
N SER A 3 99.59 45.04 76.63
CA SER A 3 98.24 44.86 76.08
C SER A 3 97.94 43.36 76.12
N ASP A 4 96.78 42.97 76.63
CA ASP A 4 96.27 41.60 76.50
C ASP A 4 95.36 41.53 75.26
N ASP A 5 95.77 40.73 74.29
CA ASP A 5 95.07 40.49 73.04
C ASP A 5 93.88 39.53 73.26
N THR A 6 92.67 40.03 73.09
CA THR A 6 91.45 39.20 72.98
C THR A 6 91.36 38.61 71.58
N GLU A 7 91.62 37.30 71.45
CA GLU A 7 91.32 36.53 70.24
C GLU A 7 89.81 36.43 70.01
N VAL A 8 89.37 36.89 68.83
CA VAL A 8 87.99 36.83 68.34
C VAL A 8 87.85 35.52 67.57
N VAL A 9 87.10 34.55 68.12
CA VAL A 9 86.87 33.26 67.45
C VAL A 9 85.70 33.41 66.47
N ASP A 10 86.03 33.38 65.17
CA ASP A 10 85.11 33.59 64.05
C ASP A 10 84.28 32.32 63.79
N PHE A 11 83.00 32.32 64.18
CA PHE A 11 82.08 31.20 63.93
C PHE A 11 81.57 31.27 62.48
N SER A 12 82.25 30.58 61.56
CA SER A 12 81.77 30.37 60.19
C SER A 12 80.47 29.55 60.18
N ILE A 13 79.35 30.21 59.92
CA ILE A 13 78.05 29.55 59.67
C ILE A 13 78.11 28.94 58.27
N ALA A 14 78.20 27.62 58.19
CA ALA A 14 78.17 26.87 56.94
C ALA A 14 76.82 27.06 56.23
N SER A 15 76.85 27.51 54.98
CA SER A 15 75.70 27.53 54.08
C SER A 15 75.12 26.12 53.92
N PRO A 16 73.78 25.93 53.96
CA PRO A 16 73.19 24.62 53.74
C PRO A 16 73.47 24.16 52.30
N GLN A 17 74.24 23.08 52.17
CA GLN A 17 74.35 22.33 50.93
C GLN A 17 72.96 21.76 50.62
N LYS A 18 72.41 22.10 49.44
CA LYS A 18 71.19 21.48 48.94
C LYS A 18 71.57 20.12 48.38
N ASP A 19 71.10 19.07 49.03
CA ASP A 19 71.41 17.68 48.69
C ASP A 19 70.91 17.36 47.28
N ASP A 20 71.77 16.75 46.45
CA ASP A 20 71.50 16.40 45.04
C ASP A 20 70.25 15.49 44.85
N ASP A 21 69.78 14.88 45.94
CA ASP A 21 68.61 14.00 46.00
C ASP A 21 67.28 14.72 45.78
N GLU A 22 67.15 15.99 46.21
CA GLU A 22 65.92 16.78 46.00
C GLU A 22 65.70 17.14 44.51
N ILE A 23 66.79 17.38 43.78
CA ILE A 23 66.77 17.68 42.34
C ILE A 23 66.34 16.45 41.52
N SER A 24 66.67 15.25 42.01
CA SER A 24 66.32 13.96 41.39
C SER A 24 64.82 13.65 41.50
N LEU A 25 64.22 13.86 42.69
CA LEU A 25 62.79 13.63 42.94
C LEU A 25 61.87 14.52 42.07
N ALA A 26 62.22 15.79 41.91
CA ALA A 26 61.46 16.72 41.06
C ALA A 26 61.41 16.27 39.59
N LYS A 27 62.53 15.75 39.07
CA LYS A 27 62.62 15.25 37.69
C LYS A 27 61.75 14.00 37.48
N ILE A 28 61.70 13.09 38.46
CA ILE A 28 60.84 11.90 38.40
C ILE A 28 59.35 12.30 38.40
N LEU A 29 58.94 13.22 39.27
CA LEU A 29 57.56 13.70 39.34
C LEU A 29 57.07 14.34 38.03
N THR A 30 57.92 15.15 37.38
CA THR A 30 57.58 15.74 36.08
C THR A 30 57.41 14.70 34.98
N ASN A 31 58.21 13.62 34.99
CA ASN A 31 58.09 12.53 34.02
C ASN A 31 56.82 11.71 34.24
N ILE A 32 56.48 11.36 35.48
CA ILE A 32 55.24 10.64 35.82
C ILE A 32 54.01 11.47 35.41
N LYS A 33 54.04 12.79 35.66
CA LYS A 33 52.96 13.68 35.26
C LYS A 33 52.80 13.71 33.73
N LYS A 34 53.91 13.75 32.98
CA LYS A 34 53.92 13.75 31.51
C LYS A 34 53.43 12.42 30.91
N SER A 35 53.82 11.27 31.48
CA SER A 35 53.32 9.98 31.01
C SER A 35 51.83 9.83 31.33
N ALA A 36 51.39 10.23 32.53
CA ALA A 36 49.98 10.19 32.91
C ALA A 36 49.07 11.12 32.07
N THR A 37 49.58 12.27 31.59
CA THR A 37 48.83 13.09 30.63
C THR A 37 48.73 12.44 29.26
N LYS A 38 49.83 11.83 28.79
CA LYS A 38 49.86 11.13 27.50
C LYS A 38 48.90 9.94 27.48
N ASP A 39 48.88 9.13 28.55
CA ASP A 39 47.99 7.98 28.65
C ASP A 39 46.50 8.40 28.68
N LYS A 40 46.20 9.57 29.28
CA LYS A 40 44.83 10.13 29.27
C LYS A 40 44.43 10.63 27.89
N ASP A 41 45.34 11.28 27.18
CA ASP A 41 45.09 11.77 25.82
C ASP A 41 44.86 10.60 24.85
N ASP A 42 45.64 9.52 24.98
CA ASP A 42 45.48 8.30 24.19
C ASP A 42 44.13 7.62 24.48
N VAL A 43 43.75 7.47 25.75
CA VAL A 43 42.43 6.93 26.13
C VAL A 43 41.29 7.81 25.60
N GLN A 44 41.44 9.14 25.67
CA GLN A 44 40.43 10.06 25.15
C GLN A 44 40.31 9.98 23.62
N ALA A 45 41.42 9.81 22.90
CA ALA A 45 41.41 9.60 21.46
C ALA A 45 40.69 8.30 21.06
N HIS A 46 40.89 7.22 21.83
CA HIS A 46 40.17 5.97 21.62
C HIS A 46 38.66 6.11 21.86
N ILE A 47 38.26 6.78 22.95
CA ILE A 47 36.84 7.05 23.24
C ILE A 47 36.19 7.84 22.09
N GLN A 48 36.87 8.88 21.59
CA GLN A 48 36.33 9.68 20.49
C GLN A 48 36.23 8.87 19.18
N ALA A 49 37.23 8.04 18.88
CA ALA A 49 37.22 7.20 17.69
C ALA A 49 36.07 6.16 17.72
N ASP A 50 35.80 5.58 18.90
CA ASP A 50 34.70 4.64 19.09
C ASP A 50 33.33 5.34 18.98
N GLU A 51 33.18 6.55 19.52
CA GLU A 51 31.97 7.36 19.39
C GLU A 51 31.67 7.71 17.91
N ASP A 52 32.69 8.18 17.18
CA ASP A 52 32.58 8.49 15.75
C ASP A 52 32.23 7.25 14.89
N LEU A 53 32.71 6.07 15.29
CA LEU A 53 32.37 4.79 14.64
C LEU A 53 30.91 4.41 14.93
N ALA A 54 30.48 4.50 16.19
CA ALA A 54 29.11 4.20 16.59
C ALA A 54 28.09 5.11 15.88
N GLN A 55 28.41 6.41 15.75
CA GLN A 55 27.56 7.36 15.03
C GLN A 55 27.44 7.00 13.53
N ARG A 56 28.55 6.64 12.88
CA ARG A 56 28.53 6.20 11.47
C ARG A 56 27.70 4.94 11.27
N MET A 57 27.85 3.94 12.13
CA MET A 57 27.06 2.71 12.06
C MET A 57 25.56 2.98 12.20
N LEU A 58 25.17 3.87 13.11
CA LEU A 58 23.77 4.26 13.32
C LEU A 58 23.18 4.97 12.08
N GLU A 59 23.95 5.86 11.45
CA GLU A 59 23.51 6.58 10.24
C GLU A 59 23.31 5.62 9.06
N GLU A 60 24.24 4.68 8.87
CA GLU A 60 24.17 3.63 7.83
C GLU A 60 22.97 2.68 8.04
N GLU A 61 22.69 2.28 9.29
CA GLU A 61 21.51 1.47 9.61
C GLU A 61 20.21 2.23 9.33
N LYS A 62 20.13 3.52 9.67
CA LYS A 62 18.96 4.36 9.36
C LYS A 62 18.75 4.50 7.85
N GLU A 63 19.83 4.70 7.10
CA GLU A 63 19.77 4.83 5.65
C GLU A 63 19.36 3.52 4.98
N SER A 64 19.95 2.38 5.36
CA SER A 64 19.58 1.06 4.85
C SER A 64 18.12 0.71 5.15
N LEU A 65 17.64 0.95 6.37
CA LEU A 65 16.22 0.79 6.74
C LEU A 65 15.30 1.71 5.91
N SER A 66 15.75 2.93 5.59
CA SER A 66 15.03 3.84 4.69
C SER A 66 14.97 3.31 3.26
N ILE A 67 16.07 2.77 2.74
CA ILE A 67 16.15 2.15 1.41
C ILE A 67 15.23 0.93 1.32
N GLU A 68 15.25 0.05 2.32
CA GLU A 68 14.39 -1.13 2.38
C GLU A 68 12.90 -0.74 2.41
N LYS A 69 12.53 0.22 3.27
CA LYS A 69 11.16 0.76 3.34
C LYS A 69 10.71 1.34 2.01
N ARG A 70 11.55 2.15 1.36
CA ARG A 70 11.26 2.72 0.03
C ARG A 70 11.09 1.62 -1.03
N SER A 71 11.93 0.60 -0.99
CA SER A 71 11.87 -0.55 -1.91
C SER A 71 10.56 -1.33 -1.73
N ARG A 72 10.14 -1.57 -0.48
CA ARG A 72 8.87 -2.24 -0.18
C ARG A 72 7.67 -1.43 -0.69
N LEU A 73 7.65 -0.12 -0.44
CA LEU A 73 6.59 0.77 -0.95
C LEU A 73 6.54 0.78 -2.48
N LEU A 74 7.69 0.74 -3.16
CA LEU A 74 7.75 0.69 -4.61
C LEU A 74 7.15 -0.62 -5.16
N ILE A 75 7.43 -1.76 -4.53
CA ILE A 75 6.85 -3.06 -4.90
C ILE A 75 5.33 -3.02 -4.77
N GLU A 76 4.83 -2.54 -3.62
CA GLU A 76 3.40 -2.41 -3.36
C GLU A 76 2.72 -1.51 -4.41
N PHE A 77 3.32 -0.37 -4.72
CA PHE A 77 2.83 0.55 -5.74
C PHE A 77 2.80 -0.06 -7.15
N ILE A 78 3.83 -0.84 -7.53
CA ILE A 78 3.87 -1.54 -8.82
C ILE A 78 2.74 -2.57 -8.89
N ASP A 79 2.48 -3.30 -7.82
CA ASP A 79 1.42 -4.31 -7.77
C ASP A 79 0.03 -3.68 -7.83
N GLU A 80 -0.20 -2.55 -7.14
CA GLU A 80 -1.43 -1.77 -7.28
C GLU A 80 -1.63 -1.27 -8.72
N ARG A 81 -0.58 -0.69 -9.33
CA ARG A 81 -0.60 -0.25 -10.74
C ARG A 81 -0.96 -1.40 -11.68
N LYS A 82 -0.37 -2.58 -11.50
CA LYS A 82 -0.65 -3.77 -12.31
C LYS A 82 -2.12 -4.21 -12.18
N LYS A 83 -2.65 -4.25 -10.94
CA LYS A 83 -4.07 -4.58 -10.68
C LYS A 83 -5.01 -3.60 -11.39
N MET A 84 -4.76 -2.29 -11.22
CA MET A 84 -5.54 -1.23 -11.86
C MET A 84 -5.54 -1.35 -13.39
N LEU A 85 -4.38 -1.60 -14.00
CA LEU A 85 -4.28 -1.82 -15.44
C LEU A 85 -4.99 -3.10 -15.90
N GLY A 86 -4.96 -4.16 -15.08
CA GLY A 86 -5.72 -5.39 -15.31
C GLY A 86 -7.22 -5.11 -15.38
N VAL A 87 -7.75 -4.38 -14.40
CA VAL A 87 -9.17 -3.96 -14.37
C VAL A 87 -9.52 -3.12 -15.60
N LYS A 88 -8.72 -2.09 -15.91
CA LYS A 88 -8.95 -1.23 -17.09
C LYS A 88 -8.96 -2.00 -18.40
N ARG A 89 -8.03 -2.94 -18.61
CA ARG A 89 -8.01 -3.79 -19.82
C ARG A 89 -9.22 -4.72 -19.89
N ALA A 90 -9.67 -5.25 -18.75
CA ALA A 90 -10.87 -6.09 -18.71
C ALA A 90 -12.13 -5.29 -19.03
N GLU A 91 -12.25 -4.09 -18.46
CA GLU A 91 -13.33 -3.15 -18.75
C GLU A 91 -13.32 -2.73 -20.22
N GLU A 92 -12.16 -2.36 -20.77
CA GLU A 92 -12.00 -2.04 -22.19
C GLU A 92 -12.46 -3.20 -23.08
N LYS A 93 -12.06 -4.44 -22.77
CA LYS A 93 -12.50 -5.63 -23.52
C LYS A 93 -14.02 -5.85 -23.47
N ARG A 94 -14.67 -5.57 -22.33
CA ARG A 94 -16.13 -5.69 -22.15
C ARG A 94 -16.91 -4.59 -22.85
N ASN A 95 -16.34 -3.38 -22.88
CA ASN A 95 -16.96 -2.21 -23.49
C ASN A 95 -16.74 -2.12 -25.02
N LYS A 96 -16.07 -3.11 -25.62
CA LYS A 96 -15.95 -3.17 -27.08
C LYS A 96 -17.34 -3.31 -27.70
N PRO A 97 -17.70 -2.43 -28.66
CA PRO A 97 -18.96 -2.58 -29.36
C PRO A 97 -18.98 -3.92 -30.08
N PRO A 98 -20.14 -4.61 -30.13
CA PRO A 98 -20.25 -5.88 -30.82
C PRO A 98 -19.93 -5.72 -32.29
N THR A 99 -19.18 -6.68 -32.85
CA THR A 99 -18.78 -6.67 -34.26
C THR A 99 -19.99 -6.82 -35.19
N ARG A 100 -19.85 -6.42 -36.46
CA ARG A 100 -20.93 -6.58 -37.47
C ARG A 100 -21.47 -8.01 -37.53
N ALA A 101 -20.60 -9.01 -37.41
CA ALA A 101 -20.97 -10.43 -37.39
C ALA A 101 -21.74 -10.82 -36.11
N GLN A 102 -21.30 -10.35 -34.95
CA GLN A 102 -22.01 -10.58 -33.67
C GLN A 102 -23.40 -9.92 -33.70
N GLN A 103 -23.50 -8.68 -34.15
CA GLN A 103 -24.77 -7.97 -34.33
C GLN A 103 -25.68 -8.73 -35.30
N ARG A 104 -25.16 -9.18 -36.45
CA ARG A 104 -25.92 -9.96 -37.42
C ARG A 104 -26.46 -11.24 -36.80
N ASN A 105 -25.65 -11.96 -36.05
CA ASN A 105 -26.07 -13.20 -35.39
C ASN A 105 -27.18 -12.94 -34.35
N TYR A 106 -26.97 -11.95 -33.47
CA TYR A 106 -27.95 -11.54 -32.46
C TYR A 106 -29.30 -11.19 -33.10
N ILE A 107 -29.27 -10.28 -34.09
CA ILE A 107 -30.48 -9.83 -34.80
C ILE A 107 -31.15 -11.01 -35.52
N SER A 108 -30.39 -11.87 -36.18
CA SER A 108 -30.95 -13.02 -36.92
C SER A 108 -31.64 -14.00 -35.98
N ASN A 109 -31.03 -14.31 -34.83
CA ASN A 109 -31.64 -15.19 -33.84
C ASN A 109 -32.91 -14.58 -33.24
N TYR A 110 -32.89 -13.27 -32.98
CA TYR A 110 -34.08 -12.55 -32.51
C TYR A 110 -35.23 -12.64 -33.52
N ILE A 111 -34.99 -12.31 -34.79
CA ILE A 111 -36.00 -12.38 -35.85
C ILE A 111 -36.51 -13.81 -36.04
N LYS A 112 -35.64 -14.82 -35.96
CA LYS A 112 -36.03 -16.24 -35.99
C LYS A 112 -37.08 -16.55 -34.92
N ASN A 113 -36.84 -16.12 -33.68
CA ASN A 113 -37.71 -16.43 -32.56
C ASN A 113 -39.03 -15.65 -32.60
N ILE A 114 -39.01 -14.39 -33.03
CA ILE A 114 -40.23 -13.56 -33.06
C ILE A 114 -41.08 -13.81 -34.31
N ARG A 115 -40.45 -13.96 -35.48
CA ARG A 115 -41.15 -14.07 -36.77
C ARG A 115 -41.15 -15.47 -37.35
N GLY A 116 -40.58 -16.46 -36.66
CA GLY A 116 -40.50 -17.85 -37.15
C GLY A 116 -39.63 -18.03 -38.41
N LYS A 117 -38.75 -17.07 -38.74
CA LYS A 117 -37.92 -17.15 -39.95
C LYS A 117 -36.78 -18.16 -39.79
N THR A 118 -36.46 -18.87 -40.85
CA THR A 118 -35.34 -19.82 -40.84
C THR A 118 -33.99 -19.10 -40.91
N LEU A 119 -33.01 -19.56 -40.14
CA LEU A 119 -31.67 -18.96 -40.13
C LEU A 119 -30.99 -19.00 -41.51
N LYS A 120 -31.25 -20.03 -42.32
CA LYS A 120 -30.77 -20.14 -43.71
C LYS A 120 -31.23 -18.97 -44.59
N GLN A 121 -32.50 -18.57 -44.48
CA GLN A 121 -33.06 -17.43 -45.21
C GLN A 121 -32.39 -16.13 -44.74
N LEU A 122 -32.27 -15.93 -43.43
CA LEU A 122 -31.64 -14.74 -42.86
C LEU A 122 -30.15 -14.65 -43.22
N LYS A 123 -29.46 -15.78 -43.40
CA LYS A 123 -28.05 -15.81 -43.84
C LYS A 123 -27.86 -15.39 -45.30
N GLN A 124 -28.88 -15.49 -46.15
CA GLN A 124 -28.81 -15.04 -47.54
C GLN A 124 -29.03 -13.53 -47.70
N ASN A 125 -29.72 -12.91 -46.74
CA ASN A 125 -29.98 -11.47 -46.75
C ASN A 125 -28.74 -10.63 -46.41
N SER A 126 -28.71 -9.41 -46.93
CA SER A 126 -27.69 -8.41 -46.55
C SER A 126 -27.84 -8.00 -45.09
N PHE A 127 -26.79 -7.41 -44.50
CA PHE A 127 -26.85 -6.97 -43.10
C PHE A 127 -27.88 -5.84 -42.91
N GLU A 128 -28.00 -4.98 -43.91
CA GLU A 128 -28.88 -3.82 -43.96
C GLU A 128 -30.35 -4.25 -44.02
N GLU A 129 -30.66 -5.27 -44.83
CA GLU A 129 -31.97 -5.92 -44.83
C GLU A 129 -32.30 -6.54 -43.47
N ILE A 130 -31.37 -7.30 -42.89
CA ILE A 130 -31.55 -7.92 -41.57
C ILE A 130 -31.84 -6.85 -40.50
N LYS A 131 -31.11 -5.74 -40.53
CA LYS A 131 -31.30 -4.59 -39.64
C LYS A 131 -32.66 -3.91 -39.85
N MET A 132 -33.11 -3.78 -41.10
CA MET A 132 -34.45 -3.25 -41.41
C MET A 132 -35.55 -4.16 -40.88
N LEU A 133 -35.45 -5.48 -41.10
CA LEU A 133 -36.40 -6.46 -40.57
C LEU A 133 -36.47 -6.42 -39.05
N PHE A 134 -35.32 -6.26 -38.39
CA PHE A 134 -35.26 -6.11 -36.94
C PHE A 134 -36.03 -4.88 -36.45
N ASN A 135 -35.79 -3.72 -37.07
CA ASN A 135 -36.49 -2.48 -36.70
C ASN A 135 -38.00 -2.59 -36.90
N ILE A 136 -38.45 -3.23 -37.98
CA ILE A 136 -39.87 -3.51 -38.23
C ILE A 136 -40.43 -4.41 -37.13
N THR A 137 -39.70 -5.48 -36.78
CA THR A 137 -40.08 -6.41 -35.71
C THR A 137 -40.19 -5.70 -34.36
N MET A 138 -39.21 -4.88 -33.99
CA MET A 138 -39.21 -4.09 -32.76
C MET A 138 -40.36 -3.08 -32.72
N LYS A 139 -40.71 -2.44 -33.85
CA LYS A 139 -41.89 -1.59 -33.95
C LYS A 139 -43.18 -2.38 -33.71
N SER A 140 -43.31 -3.59 -34.27
CA SER A 140 -44.47 -4.45 -34.06
C SER A 140 -44.62 -4.85 -32.58
N ILE A 141 -43.52 -5.20 -31.92
CA ILE A 141 -43.52 -5.58 -30.50
C ILE A 141 -43.91 -4.39 -29.62
N ARG A 142 -43.40 -3.19 -29.91
CA ARG A 142 -43.79 -1.98 -29.15
C ARG A 142 -45.26 -1.61 -29.29
N LYS A 143 -45.91 -1.98 -30.40
CA LYS A 143 -47.35 -1.78 -30.62
C LYS A 143 -48.20 -2.88 -29.96
N PHE A 144 -47.58 -3.97 -29.52
CA PHE A 144 -48.31 -5.09 -28.91
C PHE A 144 -48.84 -4.69 -27.53
N ILE A 145 -50.15 -4.84 -27.34
CA ILE A 145 -50.83 -4.64 -26.05
C ILE A 145 -51.08 -6.05 -25.49
N PRO A 146 -50.53 -6.40 -24.31
CA PRO A 146 -50.81 -7.69 -23.69
C PRO A 146 -52.30 -7.84 -23.40
N MET A 147 -52.86 -8.99 -23.74
CA MET A 147 -54.29 -9.28 -23.59
C MET A 147 -54.81 -9.12 -22.14
N GLU A 148 -53.95 -9.29 -21.14
CA GLU A 148 -54.28 -9.10 -19.72
C GLU A 148 -54.38 -7.62 -19.30
N SER A 149 -53.87 -6.69 -20.11
CA SER A 149 -53.95 -5.25 -19.82
C SER A 149 -55.34 -4.65 -20.06
N GLU A 150 -56.23 -5.37 -20.76
CA GLU A 150 -57.63 -4.95 -20.96
C GLU A 150 -58.56 -5.34 -19.79
N GLY A 151 -58.07 -6.06 -18.77
CA GLY A 151 -58.88 -6.58 -17.65
C GLY A 151 -58.96 -5.71 -16.40
N GLN A 152 -58.14 -4.66 -16.25
CA GLN A 152 -58.20 -3.74 -15.09
C GLN A 152 -58.96 -2.47 -15.45
N ILE A 153 -60.24 -2.61 -15.77
CA ILE A 153 -61.19 -1.52 -15.60
C ILE A 153 -61.55 -1.51 -14.11
N PRO A 154 -61.30 -0.44 -13.33
CA PRO A 154 -61.80 -0.32 -11.97
C PRO A 154 -63.31 -0.05 -12.02
N ALA A 155 -64.08 -1.07 -12.36
CA ALA A 155 -65.52 -1.08 -12.11
C ALA A 155 -65.70 -1.34 -10.61
N SER A 156 -65.95 -0.26 -9.89
CA SER A 156 -66.62 -0.23 -8.59
C SER A 156 -67.62 -1.38 -8.39
N LYS A 157 -67.39 -2.20 -7.36
CA LYS A 157 -68.35 -2.93 -6.50
C LYS A 157 -67.51 -3.83 -5.58
N ALA A 158 -67.33 -3.53 -4.29
CA ALA A 158 -68.31 -3.76 -3.23
C ALA A 158 -69.07 -5.08 -3.43
N GLY A 159 -68.69 -6.12 -2.68
CA GLY A 159 -69.48 -7.35 -2.56
C GLY A 159 -68.68 -8.64 -2.75
N GLU A 160 -68.23 -9.20 -1.63
CA GLU A 160 -68.21 -10.62 -1.25
C GLU A 160 -67.96 -11.75 -2.27
N GLY A 161 -67.08 -12.67 -1.85
CA GLY A 161 -67.15 -14.10 -2.19
C GLY A 161 -66.03 -14.57 -3.11
N SER A 162 -64.91 -15.05 -2.57
CA SER A 162 -64.69 -16.47 -2.25
C SER A 162 -64.18 -17.32 -3.43
N SER A 163 -62.93 -17.79 -3.25
CA SER A 163 -62.51 -19.19 -3.38
C SER A 163 -61.96 -19.75 -4.71
N LYS A 164 -60.70 -20.23 -4.57
CA LYS A 164 -60.06 -21.44 -5.15
C LYS A 164 -59.57 -21.36 -6.60
N GLU A 165 -58.26 -21.34 -6.83
CA GLU A 165 -57.32 -22.48 -6.79
C GLU A 165 -57.39 -23.32 -8.07
N GLY A 166 -56.32 -23.23 -8.86
CA GLY A 166 -56.24 -23.85 -10.18
C GLY A 166 -54.81 -24.01 -10.72
N LYS A 167 -53.98 -24.71 -9.93
CA LYS A 167 -52.89 -25.60 -10.40
C LYS A 167 -51.73 -24.99 -11.19
N SER A 168 -50.74 -24.59 -10.42
CA SER A 168 -49.32 -24.55 -10.77
C SER A 168 -48.83 -25.83 -11.46
N LEU A 169 -48.42 -25.72 -12.73
CA LEU A 169 -47.54 -26.69 -13.38
C LEU A 169 -46.08 -26.40 -13.01
N LYS A 170 -45.67 -27.08 -11.95
CA LYS A 170 -44.28 -27.26 -11.47
C LYS A 170 -43.54 -28.12 -12.50
N ARG A 171 -42.39 -27.68 -13.05
CA ARG A 171 -41.01 -28.12 -12.68
C ARG A 171 -40.05 -27.75 -13.84
N LEU A 172 -38.73 -27.59 -13.72
CA LEU A 172 -37.76 -27.26 -12.65
C LEU A 172 -36.36 -27.40 -13.31
N ALA A 173 -35.49 -26.39 -13.22
CA ALA A 173 -34.01 -26.47 -13.25
C ALA A 173 -33.47 -25.03 -13.35
N LYS A 174 -33.20 -24.36 -12.22
CA LYS A 174 -31.85 -24.13 -11.67
C LYS A 174 -30.83 -23.68 -12.73
N GLU A 175 -30.54 -22.39 -12.77
CA GLU A 175 -29.19 -21.89 -12.48
C GLU A 175 -29.24 -20.37 -12.19
N GLU A 176 -28.31 -19.98 -11.32
CA GLU A 176 -28.22 -18.77 -10.52
C GLU A 176 -28.39 -17.43 -11.25
N LEU A 177 -29.02 -16.47 -10.56
CA LEU A 177 -28.62 -15.06 -10.65
C LEU A 177 -29.14 -14.27 -9.45
N GLY A 178 -28.23 -14.06 -8.50
CA GLY A 178 -27.92 -12.75 -7.95
C GLY A 178 -29.04 -11.99 -7.26
N GLN A 179 -28.95 -11.93 -5.94
CA GLN A 179 -29.06 -10.68 -5.18
C GLN A 179 -28.77 -10.94 -3.70
N GLU A 180 -27.59 -10.56 -3.22
CA GLU A 180 -27.50 -9.99 -1.88
C GLU A 180 -26.29 -9.05 -1.78
N GLN A 181 -26.60 -7.76 -1.94
CA GLN A 181 -25.82 -6.70 -1.35
C GLN A 181 -25.98 -6.81 0.17
N GLN A 182 -24.87 -6.82 0.91
CA GLN A 182 -24.65 -6.17 2.22
C GLN A 182 -23.65 -6.99 3.06
N LYS A 183 -22.45 -6.44 3.25
CA LYS A 183 -21.72 -6.41 4.54
C LYS A 183 -20.46 -5.56 4.39
N LYS A 184 -20.60 -4.26 4.67
CA LYS A 184 -19.53 -3.44 5.24
C LYS A 184 -19.60 -3.56 6.76
N GLN A 185 -18.46 -3.30 7.43
CA GLN A 185 -18.23 -3.29 8.89
C GLN A 185 -17.79 -4.67 9.43
N LYS A 186 -16.62 -4.91 10.05
CA LYS A 186 -15.62 -4.14 10.82
C LYS A 186 -14.34 -5.01 10.86
N VAL A 187 -13.14 -4.43 10.73
CA VAL A 187 -12.02 -4.61 11.68
C VAL A 187 -11.14 -3.37 11.56
N LYS A 188 -11.23 -2.50 12.57
CA LYS A 188 -10.21 -1.52 12.94
C LYS A 188 -9.61 -2.09 14.22
N GLU A 189 -8.39 -2.60 14.16
CA GLU A 189 -7.48 -2.68 15.30
C GLU A 189 -6.08 -2.94 14.74
N TYR A 190 -5.04 -2.63 15.51
CA TYR A 190 -3.65 -2.44 15.10
C TYR A 190 -3.38 -1.08 14.46
N PHE A 191 -3.54 -0.03 15.27
CA PHE A 191 -2.49 0.96 15.55
C PHE A 191 -3.04 1.91 16.64
N SER A 192 -2.76 1.56 17.89
CA SER A 192 -2.61 2.49 19.02
C SER A 192 -1.48 1.95 19.87
#